data_AF-A0A0C2GRV1-F1
#
_entry.id   AF-A0A0C2GRV1-F1
#
_cell.length_a   1.000
_cell.length_b   1.000
_cell.length_c   1.000
_cell.angle_alpha   90.00
_cell.angle_beta   90.00
_cell.angle_gamma   90.00
#
_symmetry.space_group_name_H-M   'P 1'
#
loop_
_entity.id
_entity.type
_entity.pdbx_description
1 polymer ?
#
loop_
_entity_poly.entity_id
_entity_poly.type
_entity_poly.pdbx_seq_one_letter_code
_entity_poly.pdbx_strand_id
1 'polypeptide(L)'
;MPTPNQLHKQLESLLTTKEDLTAIPEGTRTEAGFRHNISVTLGYLDSWLRGVGCVPLYNLMEDAATAEISRAQLWQWLRHDARLEGRFCRCD
;
A
#
# COMPACT_ATOMS: atom_id res chain seq x y z
N MET A 1 11.80 -20.14 14.62
CA MET A 1 10.71 -21.13 14.83
C MET A 1 11.34 -22.52 14.83
N PRO A 2 11.38 -23.24 15.96
CA PRO A 2 12.13 -24.49 16.09
C PRO A 2 11.42 -25.72 15.51
N THR A 3 10.10 -25.69 15.39
CA THR A 3 9.28 -26.75 14.79
C THR A 3 8.96 -26.42 13.32
N PRO A 4 8.53 -27.40 12.50
CA PRO A 4 8.20 -27.17 11.09
C PRO A 4 7.08 -26.15 10.85
N ASN A 5 6.18 -25.97 11.83
CA ASN A 5 5.10 -24.98 11.79
C ASN A 5 4.66 -24.61 13.23
N GLN A 6 3.69 -23.69 13.32
CA GLN A 6 3.13 -23.19 14.57
C GLN A 6 1.64 -23.54 14.76
N LEU A 7 1.13 -24.63 14.15
CA LEU A 7 -0.28 -25.02 14.29
C LEU A 7 -0.71 -25.30 15.74
N HIS A 8 0.25 -25.64 16.60
CA HIS A 8 0.04 -25.82 18.04
C HIS A 8 -0.19 -24.49 18.79
N LYS A 9 0.20 -23.35 18.22
CA LYS A 9 0.06 -22.04 18.85
C LYS A 9 -1.36 -21.51 18.60
N GLN A 10 -2.27 -21.84 19.53
CA GLN A 10 -3.60 -21.25 19.55
C GLN A 10 -3.53 -19.83 20.14
N LEU A 11 -4.31 -18.90 19.57
CA LEU A 11 -4.37 -17.50 20.00
C LEU A 11 -5.65 -17.23 20.81
N GLU A 12 -5.93 -18.08 21.81
CA GLU A 12 -7.21 -18.06 22.56
C GLU A 12 -7.47 -16.75 23.31
N SER A 13 -6.42 -16.03 23.67
CA SER A 13 -6.51 -14.72 24.34
C SER A 13 -6.69 -13.55 23.37
N LEU A 14 -6.56 -13.77 22.06
CA LEU A 14 -6.74 -12.72 21.06
C LEU A 14 -8.23 -12.55 20.76
N LEU A 15 -8.85 -11.58 21.43
CA LEU A 15 -10.21 -11.16 21.14
C LEU A 15 -10.15 -10.00 20.15
N THR A 16 -10.66 -10.20 18.94
CA THR A 16 -10.75 -9.16 17.91
C THR A 16 -12.21 -8.79 17.69
N THR A 17 -12.53 -7.51 17.82
CA THR A 17 -13.86 -6.95 17.57
C THR A 17 -13.98 -6.49 16.10
N LYS A 18 -15.21 -6.16 15.67
CA LYS A 18 -15.43 -5.58 14.34
C LYS A 18 -14.79 -4.19 14.23
N GLU A 19 -14.82 -3.46 15.33
CA GLU A 19 -14.27 -2.12 15.47
C GLU A 19 -12.75 -2.15 15.26
N ASP A 20 -12.06 -3.16 15.82
CA ASP A 20 -10.61 -3.35 15.63
C ASP A 20 -10.25 -3.56 14.15
N LEU A 21 -11.07 -4.31 13.40
CA LEU A 21 -10.84 -4.60 11.98
C LEU A 21 -11.16 -3.42 11.05
N THR A 22 -11.96 -2.46 11.51
CA THR A 22 -12.44 -1.33 10.69
C THR A 22 -11.89 0.03 11.14
N ALA A 23 -11.08 0.04 12.20
CA ALA A 23 -10.35 1.21 12.64
C ALA A 23 -9.49 1.76 11.50
N ILE A 24 -9.67 3.04 11.19
CA ILE A 24 -8.90 3.72 10.15
C ILE A 24 -7.49 3.95 10.68
N PRO A 25 -6.43 3.53 9.94
CA PRO A 25 -5.07 3.77 10.38
C PRO A 25 -4.74 5.27 10.41
N GLU A 26 -4.11 5.71 11.50
CA GLU A 26 -3.63 7.08 11.63
C GLU A 26 -2.27 7.27 10.94
N GLY A 27 -2.06 8.43 10.33
CA GLY A 27 -0.81 8.74 9.66
C GLY A 27 -0.87 10.01 8.81
N THR A 28 0.28 10.38 8.26
CA THR A 28 0.44 11.59 7.46
C THR A 28 0.49 11.25 5.97
N ARG A 29 -0.26 12.01 5.16
CA ARG A 29 -0.16 11.96 3.70
C ARG A 29 0.92 12.94 3.26
N THR A 30 2.06 12.43 2.79
CA THR A 30 3.22 13.25 2.40
C THR A 30 3.31 13.39 0.88
N GLU A 31 3.91 14.49 0.40
CA GLU A 31 4.18 14.64 -1.04
C GLU A 31 5.16 13.58 -1.55
N ALA A 32 6.15 13.20 -0.74
CA ALA A 32 7.09 12.13 -1.08
C ALA A 32 6.37 10.79 -1.29
N GLY A 33 5.43 10.43 -0.40
CA GLY A 33 4.62 9.23 -0.56
C GLY A 33 3.73 9.28 -1.80
N PHE A 34 3.13 10.45 -2.08
CA PHE A 34 2.34 10.65 -3.31
C PHE A 34 3.16 10.41 -4.58
N ARG A 35 4.35 11.03 -4.68
CA ARG A 35 5.25 10.87 -5.84
C ARG A 35 5.77 9.43 -5.95
N HIS A 36 6.05 8.80 -4.82
CA HIS A 36 6.49 7.41 -4.77
C HIS A 36 5.42 6.48 -5.34
N ASN A 37 4.16 6.63 -4.91
CA ASN A 37 3.04 5.84 -5.43
C ASN A 37 2.89 5.99 -6.95
N ILE A 38 3.02 7.21 -7.50
CA ILE A 38 2.98 7.43 -8.95
C ILE A 38 4.12 6.65 -9.63
N SER A 39 5.33 6.76 -9.09
CA SER A 39 6.53 6.18 -9.69
C SER A 39 6.48 4.64 -9.68
N VAL A 40 6.04 4.04 -8.57
CA VAL A 40 5.85 2.59 -8.43
C VAL A 40 4.75 2.09 -9.36
N THR A 41 3.58 2.75 -9.40
CA THR A 41 2.50 2.35 -10.31
C THR A 41 2.95 2.38 -11.76
N LEU A 42 3.63 3.44 -12.22
CA LEU A 42 4.09 3.54 -13.60
C LEU A 42 5.19 2.52 -13.93
N GLY A 43 6.18 2.36 -13.04
CA GLY A 43 7.27 1.40 -13.24
C GLY A 43 6.79 -0.05 -13.26
N TYR A 44 5.85 -0.40 -12.38
CA TYR A 44 5.23 -1.72 -12.37
C TYR A 44 4.42 -1.97 -13.64
N LEU A 45 3.56 -1.01 -14.04
CA LEU A 45 2.72 -1.17 -15.23
C LEU A 45 3.53 -1.28 -16.52
N ASP A 46 4.60 -0.50 -16.71
CA ASP A 46 5.48 -0.66 -17.89
C ASP A 46 6.07 -2.08 -17.94
N SER A 47 6.57 -2.59 -16.83
CA SER A 47 7.13 -3.94 -16.75
C SER A 47 6.07 -5.03 -16.98
N TRP A 48 4.90 -4.86 -16.37
CA TRP A 48 3.79 -5.81 -16.50
C TRP A 48 3.27 -5.89 -17.94
N LEU A 49 3.12 -4.75 -18.62
CA LEU A 49 2.74 -4.68 -20.03
C LEU A 49 3.80 -5.28 -20.97
N ARG A 50 5.06 -5.37 -20.53
CA ARG A 50 6.15 -6.10 -21.22
C ARG A 50 6.20 -7.59 -20.87
N GLY A 51 5.24 -8.09 -20.08
CA GLY A 51 5.15 -9.50 -19.68
C GLY A 51 5.93 -9.87 -18.41
N VAL A 52 6.41 -8.89 -17.65
CA VAL A 52 7.17 -9.11 -16.40
C VAL A 52 6.33 -8.68 -15.20
N GLY A 53 5.77 -9.64 -14.47
CA GLY A 53 4.91 -9.39 -13.31
C GLY A 53 5.61 -9.31 -11.96
N CYS A 54 6.91 -9.61 -11.90
CA CYS A 54 7.76 -9.60 -10.71
C CYS A 54 8.90 -8.61 -10.97
N VAL A 55 8.81 -7.43 -10.37
CA VAL A 55 9.55 -6.24 -10.84
C VAL A 55 10.42 -5.67 -9.73
N PRO A 56 11.76 -5.63 -9.89
CA PRO A 56 12.60 -4.96 -8.92
C PRO A 56 12.45 -3.43 -9.04
N LEU A 57 11.83 -2.79 -8.06
CA LEU A 57 11.69 -1.33 -7.97
C LEU A 57 12.25 -0.85 -6.62
N TYR A 58 13.15 0.14 -6.65
CA TYR A 58 13.74 0.72 -5.42
C TYR A 58 14.34 -0.32 -4.44
N ASN A 59 14.96 -1.38 -4.99
CA ASN A 59 15.51 -2.53 -4.25
C ASN A 59 14.47 -3.43 -3.55
N LEU A 60 13.18 -3.28 -3.88
CA LEU A 60 12.09 -4.16 -3.48
C LEU A 60 11.60 -4.97 -4.68
N MET A 61 11.12 -6.19 -4.43
CA MET A 61 10.51 -7.02 -5.47
C MET A 61 9.01 -6.81 -5.44
N GLU A 62 8.51 -6.04 -6.40
CA GLU A 62 7.11 -5.63 -6.46
C GLU A 62 6.28 -6.55 -7.34
N ASP A 63 5.03 -6.75 -6.92
CA ASP A 63 3.99 -7.43 -7.67
C ASP A 63 2.79 -6.48 -7.90
N ALA A 64 1.69 -7.04 -8.43
CA ALA A 64 0.51 -6.25 -8.76
C ALA A 64 -0.12 -5.60 -7.52
N ALA A 65 -0.02 -6.20 -6.33
CA ALA A 65 -0.63 -5.66 -5.13
C ALA A 65 -0.02 -4.30 -4.76
N THR A 66 1.30 -4.11 -4.95
CA THR A 66 1.95 -2.82 -4.69
C THR A 66 1.46 -1.74 -5.65
N ALA A 67 1.33 -2.05 -6.94
CA ALA A 67 0.78 -1.11 -7.92
C ALA A 67 -0.69 -0.77 -7.61
N GLU A 68 -1.47 -1.75 -7.16
CA GLU A 68 -2.89 -1.61 -6.82
C GLU A 68 -3.10 -0.72 -5.59
N ILE A 69 -2.36 -0.94 -4.49
CA ILE A 69 -2.48 -0.06 -3.32
C ILE A 69 -2.00 1.35 -3.63
N SER A 70 -0.93 1.49 -4.42
CA SER A 70 -0.40 2.79 -4.84
C SER A 70 -1.44 3.60 -5.62
N ARG A 71 -2.06 3.00 -6.66
CA ARG A 71 -3.09 3.70 -7.46
C ARG A 71 -4.39 3.91 -6.70
N ALA A 72 -4.78 3.01 -5.80
CA ALA A 72 -5.96 3.17 -4.96
C ALA A 72 -5.82 4.34 -3.97
N GLN A 73 -4.64 4.51 -3.36
CA GLN A 73 -4.36 5.65 -2.48
C GLN A 73 -4.42 6.97 -3.25
N LEU A 74 -3.77 7.05 -4.42
CA LEU A 74 -3.82 8.24 -5.28
C LEU A 74 -5.27 8.60 -5.66
N TRP A 75 -6.05 7.61 -6.11
CA TRP A 75 -7.46 7.81 -6.44
C TRP A 75 -8.27 8.30 -5.23
N GLN A 76 -8.12 7.67 -4.06
CA GLN A 76 -8.87 8.03 -2.86
C GLN A 76 -8.55 9.48 -2.46
N TRP A 77 -7.27 9.88 -2.50
CA TRP A 77 -6.86 11.22 -2.12
C TRP A 77 -7.38 12.29 -3.08
N LEU A 78 -7.35 12.03 -4.39
CA LEU A 78 -7.93 12.93 -5.39
C LEU A 78 -9.46 13.00 -5.28
N ARG A 79 -10.14 11.86 -5.11
CA ARG A 79 -11.61 11.76 -5.08
C ARG A 79 -12.24 12.49 -3.88
N HIS A 80 -11.48 12.64 -2.80
CA HIS A 80 -11.92 13.22 -1.54
C HIS A 80 -11.18 14.53 -1.18
N ASP A 81 -10.53 15.18 -2.15
CA ASP A 81 -9.83 16.47 -1.97
C ASP A 81 -8.86 16.47 -0.76
N ALA A 82 -8.13 15.37 -0.59
CA ALA A 82 -7.23 15.19 0.53
C ALA A 82 -6.09 16.22 0.51
N ARG A 83 -5.65 16.64 1.71
CA ARG A 83 -4.49 17.51 1.88
C ARG A 83 -3.23 16.68 2.16
N LEU A 84 -2.15 17.03 1.46
CA LEU A 84 -0.80 16.52 1.71
C LEU A 84 -0.08 17.54 2.59
N GLU A 85 0.39 17.17 3.79
CA GLU A 85 1.18 18.03 4.71
C GLU A 85 0.95 19.56 4.56
N GLY A 86 -0.31 20.00 4.66
CA GLY A 86 -0.68 21.42 4.59
C GLY A 86 -0.95 22.01 3.20
N ARG A 87 -0.58 21.34 2.10
CA ARG A 87 -0.90 21.71 0.70
C ARG A 87 -2.06 20.89 0.14
N PHE A 88 -2.77 21.43 -0.84
CA PHE A 88 -3.81 20.67 -1.55
C PHE A 88 -3.16 19.64 -2.47
N CYS A 89 -3.71 18.42 -2.53
CA CYS A 89 -3.40 17.48 -3.58
C CYS A 89 -4.10 17.97 -4.86
N ARG A 90 -3.36 18.62 -5.76
CA ARG A 90 -3.88 19.00 -7.09
C ARG A 90 -2.93 18.44 -8.16
N CYS A 91 -3.53 17.92 -9.22
CA CYS A 91 -2.85 17.75 -10.48
C CYS A 91 -2.98 19.09 -11.21
N ASP A 92 -1.93 19.90 -11.17
CA ASP A 92 -1.79 21.03 -12.10
C ASP A 92 -1.26 20.50 -13.45
#